data_AF-A0AAC8QE08-F1
#
_entry.id   AF-A0AAC8QE08-F1
#
_cell.length_a   1.000
_cell.length_b   1.000
_cell.length_c   1.000
_cell.angle_alpha   90.00
_cell.angle_beta   90.00
_cell.angle_gamma   90.00
#
_symmetry.space_group_name_H-M   'P 1'
#
loop_
_entity.id
_entity.type
_entity.pdbx_description
1 polymer ?
#
loop_
_entity_poly.entity_id
_entity_poly.type
_entity_poly.pdbx_seq_one_letter_code
_entity_poly.pdbx_strand_id
1 'polypeptide(L)'
;MAAETKIARWKLALGYGAFSLVAFLLCLFLTFPYDTLRKRAVDTAADAGYALRIGSLRPGLRGLTATNVRISKVPNGMTPELHGMLASNTSMLPGPEELGEPLNVDSVAVRPSLLPLGVTFHADLLGGSLSGNVGGLSDVQVAVKLSDLDTSEGNLKGFSGVDLTGKLNGTLNLTLPKTRGQPDLSQANGQLALDTKGLLIQGGNIMVPMYGTPTPMDLPKIALGDIDARIKIEKGLGTVEALQARSEDLEILGSGTVKFGQRLDVSQPDMDFKLKAEPEFVKRLGIMGAGLSILPPDKSDPKYRVAHLGGFFNRPNFGPARQQSQMR
;
A
#
# COMPACT_ATOMS: atom_id res chain seq x y z
N MET A 1 35.53 63.33 19.13
CA MET A 1 34.05 63.44 19.23
C MET A 1 33.46 62.33 18.40
N ALA A 2 32.90 61.29 19.03
CA ALA A 2 32.38 60.13 18.33
C ALA A 2 31.04 60.47 17.67
N ALA A 3 30.93 60.27 16.35
CA ALA A 3 29.72 60.53 15.59
C ALA A 3 28.65 59.50 15.95
N GLU A 4 27.66 59.94 16.73
CA GLU A 4 26.52 59.15 17.14
C GLU A 4 25.66 58.83 15.91
N THR A 5 25.86 57.63 15.35
CA THR A 5 25.20 57.21 14.12
C THR A 5 23.77 56.79 14.46
N LYS A 6 22.80 57.71 14.36
CA LYS A 6 21.37 57.41 14.59
C LYS A 6 20.92 56.25 13.70
N ILE A 7 20.65 55.09 14.31
CA ILE A 7 20.11 53.92 13.64
C ILE A 7 18.75 54.29 13.03
N ALA A 8 18.61 54.10 11.72
CA ALA A 8 17.39 54.42 11.01
C ALA A 8 16.21 53.56 11.50
N ARG A 9 15.07 54.19 11.80
CA ARG A 9 13.89 53.56 12.44
C ARG A 9 13.35 52.34 11.67
N TRP A 10 13.53 52.28 10.35
CA TRP A 10 13.15 51.13 9.53
C TRP A 10 14.00 49.89 9.81
N LYS A 11 15.30 50.03 10.12
CA LYS A 11 16.17 48.91 10.52
C LYS A 11 15.75 48.33 11.87
N LEU A 12 15.31 49.19 12.79
CA LEU A 12 14.70 48.78 14.06
C LEU A 12 13.38 48.04 13.81
N ALA A 13 12.47 48.58 13.00
CA ALA A 13 11.21 47.91 12.68
C ALA A 13 11.41 46.55 11.99
N LEU A 14 12.37 46.46 11.06
CA LEU A 14 12.72 45.23 10.35
C LEU A 14 13.39 44.21 11.30
N GLY A 15 14.24 44.68 12.22
CA GLY A 15 14.84 43.87 13.28
C GLY A 15 13.81 43.31 14.26
N TYR A 16 12.90 44.14 14.78
CA TYR A 16 11.80 43.71 15.64
C TYR A 16 10.81 42.80 14.91
N GLY A 17 10.52 43.07 13.63
CA GLY A 17 9.68 42.22 12.80
C GLY A 17 10.29 40.83 12.57
N ALA A 18 11.57 40.77 12.19
CA ALA A 18 12.29 39.51 12.02
C ALA A 18 12.42 38.75 13.34
N PHE A 19 12.77 39.44 14.44
CA PHE A 19 12.84 38.85 15.77
C PHE A 19 11.49 38.31 16.23
N SER A 20 10.41 39.07 16.05
CA SER A 20 9.05 38.63 16.38
C SER A 20 8.62 37.42 15.56
N LEU A 21 8.94 37.39 14.26
CA LEU A 21 8.67 36.23 13.40
C LEU A 21 9.44 34.99 13.87
N VAL A 22 10.74 35.13 14.18
CA VAL A 22 11.58 34.03 14.68
C VAL A 22 11.09 33.55 16.03
N ALA A 23 10.79 34.45 16.97
CA ALA A 23 10.25 34.11 18.28
C ALA A 23 8.88 33.44 18.17
N PHE A 24 8.01 33.91 17.27
CA PHE A 24 6.72 33.30 16.99
C PHE A 24 6.87 31.87 16.45
N LEU A 25 7.74 31.67 15.45
CA LEU A 25 8.02 30.35 14.89
C LEU A 25 8.65 29.42 15.94
N LEU A 26 9.53 29.93 16.80
CA LEU A 26 10.14 29.17 17.89
C LEU A 26 9.11 28.78 18.95
N CYS A 27 8.23 29.69 19.35
CA CYS A 27 7.12 29.38 20.27
C CYS A 27 6.19 28.34 19.67
N LEU A 28 5.83 28.47 18.38
CA LEU A 28 5.00 27.48 17.69
C LEU A 28 5.71 26.12 17.65
N PHE A 29 7.01 26.10 17.32
CA PHE A 29 7.83 24.88 17.31
C PHE A 29 7.87 24.20 18.67
N LEU A 30 8.05 24.95 19.77
CA LEU A 30 8.18 24.41 21.13
C LEU A 30 6.84 23.98 21.74
N THR A 31 5.74 24.63 21.34
CA THR A 31 4.41 24.40 21.95
C THR A 31 3.57 23.42 21.12
N PHE A 32 4.06 22.99 19.95
CA PHE A 32 3.33 22.07 19.10
C PHE A 32 3.26 20.66 19.73
N PRO A 33 2.07 20.06 19.85
CA PRO A 33 1.87 18.81 20.59
C PRO A 33 2.26 17.57 19.76
N TYR A 34 3.56 17.38 19.51
CA TYR A 34 4.07 16.23 18.74
C TYR A 34 3.70 14.87 19.36
N ASP A 35 3.68 14.80 20.70
CA ASP A 35 3.36 13.57 21.41
C ASP A 35 1.89 13.17 21.23
N THR A 36 0.97 14.12 21.16
CA THR A 36 -0.46 13.84 20.92
C THR A 36 -0.67 13.29 19.51
N LEU A 37 0.02 13.83 18.52
CA LEU A 37 -0.07 13.33 17.15
C LEU A 37 0.53 11.94 17.00
N ARG A 38 1.66 11.69 17.68
CA ARG A 38 2.27 10.36 17.77
C ARG A 38 1.29 9.35 18.37
N LYS A 39 0.72 9.65 19.54
CA LYS A 39 -0.26 8.79 20.22
C LYS A 39 -1.42 8.48 19.28
N ARG A 40 -2.00 9.50 18.66
CA ARG A 40 -3.12 9.32 17.73
C ARG A 40 -2.76 8.44 16.52
N ALA A 41 -1.55 8.57 15.99
CA ALA A 41 -1.08 7.74 14.89
C ALA A 41 -0.89 6.28 15.33
N VAL A 42 -0.35 6.05 16.53
CA VAL A 42 -0.21 4.71 17.13
C VAL A 42 -1.58 4.10 17.39
N ASP A 43 -2.51 4.83 18.00
CA ASP A 43 -3.88 4.36 18.27
C ASP A 43 -4.59 3.93 16.97
N THR A 44 -4.45 4.75 15.91
CA THR A 44 -5.09 4.45 14.62
C THR A 44 -4.46 3.23 13.94
N ALA A 45 -3.14 3.04 14.09
CA ALA A 45 -2.46 1.85 13.58
C ALA A 45 -2.85 0.60 14.38
N ALA A 46 -2.99 0.73 15.69
CA ALA A 46 -3.42 -0.32 16.60
C ALA A 46 -4.85 -0.80 16.28
N ASP A 47 -5.77 0.13 16.03
CA ASP A 47 -7.14 -0.17 15.59
C ASP A 47 -7.16 -0.95 14.26
N ALA A 48 -6.16 -0.71 13.39
CA ALA A 48 -5.97 -1.45 12.15
C ALA A 48 -5.18 -2.77 12.33
N GLY A 49 -4.74 -3.10 13.54
CA GLY A 49 -3.99 -4.31 13.87
C GLY A 49 -2.48 -4.24 13.61
N TYR A 50 -1.93 -3.03 13.44
CA TYR A 50 -0.52 -2.79 13.16
C TYR A 50 0.18 -2.08 14.32
N ALA A 51 1.41 -2.50 14.62
CA ALA A 51 2.31 -1.78 15.52
C ALA A 51 3.08 -0.72 14.74
N LEU A 52 2.84 0.55 15.07
CA LEU A 52 3.54 1.68 14.48
C LEU A 52 4.61 2.20 15.44
N ARG A 53 5.86 2.19 14.99
CA ARG A 53 6.98 2.83 15.68
C ARG A 53 7.48 4.01 14.87
N ILE A 54 7.59 5.18 15.51
CA ILE A 54 8.07 6.40 14.87
C ILE A 54 9.39 6.80 15.54
N GLY A 55 10.50 6.81 14.81
CA GLY A 55 11.79 7.22 15.38
C GLY A 55 11.79 8.68 15.82
N SER A 56 11.61 9.60 14.87
CA SER A 56 11.49 11.03 15.18
C SER A 56 10.33 11.65 14.42
N LEU A 57 9.67 12.64 15.05
CA LEU A 57 8.64 13.46 14.43
C LEU A 57 9.13 14.91 14.48
N ARG A 58 9.28 15.54 13.32
CA ARG A 58 9.80 16.90 13.18
C ARG A 58 8.82 17.73 12.35
N PRO A 59 8.73 19.04 12.60
CA PRO A 59 8.07 19.93 11.66
C PRO A 59 8.95 20.06 10.40
N GLY A 60 8.36 19.78 9.25
CA GLY A 60 8.92 20.13 7.96
C GLY A 60 8.52 21.57 7.58
N LEU A 61 9.22 22.16 6.61
CA LEU A 61 8.98 23.53 6.11
C LEU A 61 7.51 23.85 5.80
N ARG A 62 6.68 22.84 5.49
CA ARG A 62 5.25 22.97 5.18
C ARG A 62 4.39 21.81 5.72
N GLY A 63 4.76 21.22 6.86
CA GLY A 63 3.97 20.13 7.45
C GLY A 63 4.73 19.33 8.51
N LEU A 64 4.41 18.05 8.63
CA LEU A 64 5.05 17.13 9.56
C LEU A 64 5.87 16.10 8.81
N THR A 65 6.99 15.70 9.38
CA THR A 65 7.85 14.66 8.82
C THR A 65 8.26 13.71 9.91
N ALA A 66 7.84 12.45 9.76
CA ALA A 66 8.29 11.33 10.56
C ALA A 66 9.47 10.66 9.86
N THR A 67 10.48 10.25 10.61
CA THR A 67 11.66 9.53 10.09
C THR A 67 11.87 8.24 10.86
N ASN A 68 12.41 7.21 10.19
CA ASN A 68 12.58 5.87 10.74
C ASN A 68 11.25 5.32 11.27
N VAL A 69 10.25 5.31 10.39
CA VAL A 69 8.94 4.73 10.69
C VAL A 69 9.02 3.23 10.45
N ARG A 70 8.56 2.44 11.41
CA ARG A 70 8.53 0.98 11.31
C ARG A 70 7.11 0.51 11.56
N ILE A 71 6.58 -0.27 10.62
CA ILE A 71 5.21 -0.79 10.67
C ILE A 71 5.31 -2.31 10.79
N SER A 72 4.90 -2.89 11.91
CA SER A 72 4.90 -4.33 12.09
C SER A 72 3.47 -4.88 12.21
N LYS A 73 3.26 -6.11 11.76
CA LYS A 73 1.99 -6.84 11.95
C LYS A 73 2.11 -7.68 13.22
N VAL A 74 1.32 -7.37 14.24
CA VAL A 74 1.42 -8.02 15.55
C VAL A 74 0.81 -9.43 15.47
N PRO A 75 1.60 -10.52 15.61
CA PRO A 75 1.11 -11.88 15.41
C PRO A 75 0.06 -12.34 16.44
N ASN A 76 0.20 -11.87 17.69
CA ASN A 76 -0.60 -12.31 18.84
C ASN A 76 -1.65 -11.27 19.29
N GLY A 77 -1.94 -10.27 18.46
CA GLY A 77 -2.80 -9.16 18.82
C GLY A 77 -2.10 -8.13 19.71
N MET A 78 -2.60 -6.90 19.71
CA MET A 78 -1.97 -5.79 20.42
C MET A 78 -2.35 -5.82 21.91
N THR A 79 -1.37 -6.05 22.78
CA THR A 79 -1.59 -5.97 24.24
C THR A 79 -1.63 -4.50 24.69
N PRO A 80 -2.40 -4.16 25.75
CA PRO A 80 -2.48 -2.79 26.27
C PRO A 80 -1.12 -2.22 26.71
N GLU A 81 -0.24 -3.09 27.21
CA GLU A 81 1.12 -2.74 27.64
C GLU A 81 1.99 -2.34 26.43
N LEU A 82 1.96 -3.16 25.39
CA LEU A 82 2.69 -2.92 24.14
C LEU A 82 2.19 -1.66 23.41
N HIS A 83 0.88 -1.41 23.45
CA HIS A 83 0.27 -0.17 22.98
C HIS A 83 0.81 1.06 23.74
N GLY A 84 0.85 0.99 25.08
CA GLY A 84 1.40 2.05 25.92
C GLY A 84 2.88 2.35 25.65
N MET A 85 3.67 1.32 25.38
CA MET A 85 5.10 1.45 25.04
C MET A 85 5.32 2.10 23.66
N LEU A 86 4.52 1.72 22.65
CA LEU A 86 4.56 2.34 21.32
C LEU A 86 4.14 3.82 21.37
N ALA A 87 3.10 4.12 22.15
CA ALA A 87 2.58 5.47 22.35
C ALA A 87 3.55 6.39 23.10
N SER A 88 4.34 5.84 24.04
CA SER A 88 5.32 6.58 24.85
C SER A 88 6.73 6.63 24.25
N ASN A 89 7.00 5.90 23.15
CA ASN A 89 8.30 5.84 22.48
C ASN A 89 9.45 5.51 23.43
N THR A 90 9.21 4.56 24.35
CA THR A 90 10.23 4.14 25.33
C THR A 90 11.40 3.44 24.63
N SER A 91 12.61 3.62 25.16
CA SER A 91 13.83 3.03 24.59
C SER A 91 13.86 1.49 24.65
N MET A 92 13.04 0.88 25.51
CA MET A 92 12.89 -0.57 25.67
C MET A 92 11.66 -1.12 24.93
N LEU A 93 11.53 -0.82 23.65
CA LEU A 93 10.47 -1.42 22.83
C LEU A 93 10.76 -2.92 22.58
N PRO A 94 9.75 -3.79 22.66
CA PRO A 94 9.92 -5.22 22.46
C PRO A 94 10.43 -5.56 21.06
N GLY A 95 11.10 -6.71 20.95
CA GLY A 95 11.80 -7.14 19.74
C GLY A 95 10.89 -7.57 18.59
N PRO A 96 11.47 -7.95 17.44
CA PRO A 96 10.73 -8.46 16.27
C PRO A 96 9.86 -9.69 16.57
N GLU A 97 10.18 -10.43 17.64
CA GLU A 97 9.45 -11.62 18.07
C GLU A 97 8.05 -11.31 18.62
N GLU A 98 7.85 -10.12 19.21
CA GLU A 98 6.54 -9.72 19.78
C GLU A 98 5.77 -8.76 18.85
N LEU A 99 6.48 -7.89 18.13
CA LEU A 99 5.86 -6.91 17.23
C LEU A 99 5.64 -7.45 15.82
N GLY A 100 6.31 -8.54 15.45
CA GLY A 100 6.47 -8.96 14.06
C GLY A 100 7.61 -8.20 13.38
N GLU A 101 8.16 -8.79 12.31
CA GLU A 101 9.20 -8.13 11.53
C GLU A 101 8.65 -6.83 10.92
N PRO A 102 9.31 -5.68 11.16
CA PRO A 102 8.81 -4.40 10.69
C PRO A 102 8.93 -4.30 9.17
N LEU A 103 8.11 -3.47 8.56
CA LEU A 103 8.37 -2.81 7.29
C LEU A 103 9.02 -1.46 7.60
N ASN A 104 10.23 -1.24 7.11
CA ASN A 104 10.94 0.01 7.28
C ASN A 104 10.48 1.05 6.26
N VAL A 105 10.17 2.24 6.76
CA VAL A 105 9.82 3.42 5.99
C VAL A 105 10.75 4.54 6.44
N ASP A 106 11.57 5.03 5.53
CA ASP A 106 12.69 5.93 5.85
C ASP A 106 12.17 7.31 6.28
N SER A 107 11.24 7.84 5.51
CA SER A 107 10.54 9.11 5.79
C SER A 107 9.06 9.01 5.46
N VAL A 108 8.25 9.71 6.25
CA VAL A 108 6.84 10.00 5.93
C VAL A 108 6.58 11.47 6.20
N ALA A 109 6.31 12.25 5.17
CA ALA A 109 5.90 13.64 5.26
C ALA A 109 4.40 13.78 5.01
N VAL A 110 3.70 14.50 5.90
CA VAL A 110 2.27 14.81 5.78
C VAL A 110 2.10 16.31 5.78
N ARG A 111 1.37 16.84 4.79
CA ARG A 111 1.22 18.28 4.55
C ARG A 111 -0.23 18.62 4.25
N PRO A 112 -0.75 19.74 4.77
CA PRO A 112 -2.04 20.25 4.31
C PRO A 112 -1.91 20.67 2.84
N SER A 113 -2.91 20.32 2.04
CA SER A 113 -3.07 20.72 0.65
C SER A 113 -4.17 21.76 0.55
N LEU A 114 -3.93 22.84 -0.19
CA LEU A 114 -4.93 23.87 -0.45
C LEU A 114 -5.74 23.61 -1.72
N LEU A 115 -5.20 22.84 -2.68
CA LEU A 115 -5.83 22.54 -3.97
C LEU A 115 -5.50 21.11 -4.43
N PRO A 116 -6.44 20.15 -4.32
CA PRO A 116 -7.71 20.23 -3.58
C PRO A 116 -7.46 20.41 -2.07
N LEU A 117 -8.44 20.99 -1.36
CA LEU A 117 -8.41 21.09 0.09
C LEU A 117 -8.34 19.69 0.70
N GLY A 118 -7.25 19.37 1.38
CA GLY A 118 -7.00 18.02 1.87
C GLY A 118 -5.63 17.85 2.48
N VAL A 119 -5.11 16.63 2.37
CA VAL A 119 -3.83 16.20 2.93
C VAL A 119 -3.01 15.53 1.83
N THR A 120 -1.81 16.05 1.60
CA THR A 120 -0.79 15.40 0.77
C THR A 120 0.15 14.64 1.68
N PHE A 121 0.47 13.40 1.31
CA PHE A 121 1.48 12.59 1.96
C PHE A 121 2.56 12.19 0.97
N HIS A 122 3.77 12.03 1.49
CA HIS A 122 4.92 11.53 0.76
C HIS A 122 5.68 10.59 1.68
N ALA A 123 6.09 9.43 1.21
CA ALA A 123 6.86 8.48 1.98
C ALA A 123 7.97 7.89 1.13
N ASP A 124 9.16 7.76 1.72
CA ASP A 124 10.29 7.08 1.11
C ASP A 124 10.36 5.70 1.74
N LEU A 125 10.24 4.66 0.91
CA LEU A 125 10.28 3.27 1.35
C LEU A 125 10.77 2.39 0.21
N LEU A 126 11.50 1.34 0.60
CA LEU A 126 12.01 0.32 -0.30
C LEU A 126 12.79 0.89 -1.50
N GLY A 127 13.73 1.82 -1.25
CA GLY A 127 14.56 2.44 -2.30
C GLY A 127 13.82 3.41 -3.24
N GLY A 128 12.49 3.53 -3.12
CA GLY A 128 11.65 4.38 -3.96
C GLY A 128 10.80 5.37 -3.19
N SER A 129 9.81 5.96 -3.87
CA SER A 129 8.93 6.95 -3.27
C SER A 129 7.45 6.67 -3.51
N LEU A 130 6.67 6.86 -2.46
CA LEU A 130 5.22 6.88 -2.45
C LEU A 130 4.77 8.32 -2.27
N SER A 131 3.85 8.79 -3.09
CA SER A 131 3.22 10.10 -2.92
C SER A 131 1.72 9.97 -3.08
N GLY A 132 0.97 10.80 -2.39
CA GLY A 132 -0.47 10.82 -2.57
C GLY A 132 -1.15 12.03 -1.99
N ASN A 133 -2.40 12.22 -2.39
CA ASN A 133 -3.26 13.29 -1.95
C ASN A 133 -4.64 12.71 -1.65
N VAL A 134 -5.18 13.06 -0.49
CA VAL A 134 -6.56 12.78 -0.10
C VAL A 134 -7.23 14.11 0.21
N GLY A 135 -8.25 14.49 -0.54
CA GLY A 135 -8.90 15.78 -0.36
C GLY A 135 -10.13 15.99 -1.23
N GLY A 136 -10.91 17.01 -0.90
CA GLY A 136 -12.05 17.43 -1.72
C GLY A 136 -13.28 17.89 -0.93
N LEU A 137 -13.87 18.97 -1.41
CA LEU A 137 -15.02 19.64 -0.79
C LEU A 137 -16.30 18.79 -0.96
N SER A 138 -16.70 18.51 -2.21
CA SER A 138 -17.85 17.66 -2.54
C SER A 138 -17.49 16.18 -2.42
N ASP A 139 -16.63 15.71 -3.31
CA ASP A 139 -16.20 14.31 -3.41
C ASP A 139 -14.82 14.14 -2.77
N VAL A 140 -14.55 12.95 -2.24
CA VAL A 140 -13.20 12.62 -1.74
C VAL A 140 -12.37 12.14 -2.91
N GLN A 141 -11.37 12.92 -3.31
CA GLN A 141 -10.37 12.52 -4.30
C GLN A 141 -9.20 11.86 -3.59
N VAL A 142 -8.79 10.70 -4.07
CA VAL A 142 -7.65 9.92 -3.60
C VAL A 142 -6.74 9.71 -4.80
N ALA A 143 -5.58 10.35 -4.80
CA ALA A 143 -4.53 10.13 -5.78
C ALA A 143 -3.33 9.52 -5.07
N VAL A 144 -2.81 8.41 -5.57
CA VAL A 144 -1.63 7.72 -5.03
C VAL A 144 -0.71 7.36 -6.19
N LYS A 145 0.57 7.65 -6.04
CA LYS A 145 1.61 7.36 -7.01
C LYS A 145 2.79 6.68 -6.32
N LEU A 146 3.14 5.50 -6.82
CA LEU A 146 4.30 4.70 -6.48
C LEU A 146 5.34 4.88 -7.60
N SER A 147 6.55 5.28 -7.25
CA SER A 147 7.64 5.50 -8.21
C SER A 147 8.90 4.77 -7.77
N ASP A 148 9.39 3.89 -8.64
CA ASP A 148 10.66 3.15 -8.51
C ASP A 148 10.81 2.44 -7.16
N LEU A 149 9.72 1.82 -6.66
CA LEU A 149 9.79 1.01 -5.45
C LEU A 149 10.58 -0.27 -5.76
N ASP A 150 11.70 -0.48 -5.10
CA ASP A 150 12.52 -1.68 -5.26
C ASP A 150 12.22 -2.65 -4.12
N THR A 151 11.50 -3.72 -4.44
CA THR A 151 11.09 -4.73 -3.45
C THR A 151 12.27 -5.51 -2.87
N SER A 152 13.45 -5.46 -3.51
CA SER A 152 14.68 -6.08 -3.02
C SER A 152 15.39 -5.22 -1.96
N GLU A 153 15.18 -3.91 -1.99
CA GLU A 153 15.74 -2.99 -1.01
C GLU A 153 14.78 -2.89 0.18
N GLY A 154 15.05 -3.61 1.27
CA GLY A 154 14.29 -3.48 2.51
C GLY A 154 13.96 -4.82 3.19
N ASN A 155 12.92 -4.81 4.03
CA ASN A 155 12.50 -5.94 4.85
C ASN A 155 11.08 -6.43 4.54
N LEU A 156 10.70 -6.34 3.26
CA LEU A 156 9.39 -6.81 2.79
C LEU A 156 9.16 -8.30 3.06
N LYS A 157 10.22 -9.12 3.01
CA LYS A 157 10.19 -10.54 3.37
C LYS A 157 9.69 -10.77 4.79
N GLY A 158 10.19 -9.98 5.74
CA GLY A 158 9.77 -10.06 7.13
C GLY A 158 8.32 -9.68 7.35
N PHE A 159 7.90 -8.60 6.70
CA PHE A 159 6.55 -8.08 6.85
C PHE A 159 5.49 -8.93 6.16
N SER A 160 5.77 -9.40 4.94
CA SER A 160 4.80 -10.13 4.09
C SER A 160 4.96 -11.65 4.14
N GLY A 161 6.07 -12.16 4.65
CA GLY A 161 6.47 -13.56 4.56
C GLY A 161 7.01 -13.97 3.18
N VAL A 162 6.97 -13.08 2.19
CA VAL A 162 7.34 -13.35 0.80
C VAL A 162 8.54 -12.50 0.39
N ASP A 163 9.56 -13.17 -0.14
CA ASP A 163 10.78 -12.57 -0.67
C ASP A 163 10.56 -12.16 -2.13
N LEU A 164 10.33 -10.87 -2.35
CA LEU A 164 10.05 -10.28 -3.66
C LEU A 164 11.25 -9.43 -4.10
N THR A 165 11.60 -9.52 -5.37
CA THR A 165 12.64 -8.71 -6.00
C THR A 165 12.09 -8.13 -7.29
N GLY A 166 12.32 -6.85 -7.55
CA GLY A 166 11.85 -6.18 -8.75
C GLY A 166 11.35 -4.76 -8.48
N LYS A 167 11.13 -4.02 -9.57
CA LYS A 167 10.69 -2.62 -9.50
C LYS A 167 9.19 -2.50 -9.70
N LEU A 168 8.55 -1.70 -8.84
CA LEU A 168 7.13 -1.45 -8.82
C LEU A 168 6.84 0.03 -9.10
N ASN A 169 6.02 0.28 -10.10
CA ASN A 169 5.45 1.58 -10.43
C ASN A 169 3.94 1.47 -10.43
N GLY A 170 3.25 2.50 -9.96
CA GLY A 170 1.79 2.45 -9.91
C GLY A 170 1.16 3.81 -9.73
N THR A 171 -0.02 3.98 -10.29
CA THR A 171 -0.83 5.18 -10.12
C THR A 171 -2.28 4.78 -9.87
N LEU A 172 -2.85 5.28 -8.79
CA LEU A 172 -4.25 5.14 -8.44
C LEU A 172 -4.85 6.53 -8.36
N ASN A 173 -5.84 6.81 -9.19
CA ASN A 173 -6.65 8.03 -9.12
C ASN A 173 -8.10 7.62 -8.93
N LEU A 174 -8.68 7.95 -7.78
CA LEU A 174 -10.03 7.58 -7.40
C LEU A 174 -10.81 8.79 -6.90
N THR A 175 -12.03 8.94 -7.36
CA THR A 175 -13.01 9.93 -6.90
C THR A 175 -14.15 9.19 -6.23
N LEU A 176 -14.33 9.44 -4.93
CA LEU A 176 -15.30 8.79 -4.07
C LEU A 176 -16.42 9.78 -3.73
N PRO A 177 -17.64 9.57 -4.23
CA PRO A 177 -18.79 10.36 -3.81
C PRO A 177 -19.08 10.13 -2.32
N LYS A 178 -19.49 11.20 -1.63
CA LYS A 178 -19.91 11.10 -0.22
C LYS A 178 -21.39 10.73 -0.14
N THR A 179 -21.70 9.47 0.10
CA THR A 179 -23.07 9.01 0.38
C THR A 179 -23.30 9.04 1.88
N ARG A 180 -24.28 9.84 2.36
CA ARG A 180 -24.60 10.00 3.80
C ARG A 180 -23.39 10.39 4.68
N GLY A 181 -22.50 11.22 4.15
CA GLY A 181 -21.32 11.73 4.88
C GLY A 181 -20.15 10.75 4.97
N GLN A 182 -20.22 9.56 4.35
CA GLN A 182 -19.13 8.59 4.28
C GLN A 182 -18.70 8.39 2.81
N PRO A 183 -17.40 8.17 2.55
CA PRO A 183 -16.92 7.84 1.21
C PRO A 183 -17.44 6.47 0.78
N ASP A 184 -18.08 6.40 -0.38
CA ASP A 184 -18.70 5.17 -0.89
C ASP A 184 -17.93 4.63 -2.10
N LEU A 185 -17.31 3.45 -1.95
CA LEU A 185 -16.57 2.79 -3.02
C LEU A 185 -17.49 2.27 -4.14
N SER A 186 -18.78 2.05 -3.85
CA SER A 186 -19.75 1.53 -4.83
C SER A 186 -20.18 2.55 -5.87
N GLN A 187 -19.84 3.82 -5.68
CA GLN A 187 -20.07 4.90 -6.63
C GLN A 187 -18.77 5.55 -7.09
N ALA A 188 -17.63 4.92 -6.80
CA ALA A 188 -16.33 5.48 -7.11
C ALA A 188 -16.07 5.53 -8.63
N ASN A 189 -15.34 6.55 -9.06
CA ASN A 189 -14.86 6.69 -10.44
C ASN A 189 -13.35 6.88 -10.42
N GLY A 190 -12.62 6.24 -11.33
CA GLY A 190 -11.18 6.35 -11.32
C GLY A 190 -10.45 5.40 -12.25
N GLN A 191 -9.14 5.36 -12.09
CA GLN A 191 -8.26 4.44 -12.78
C GLN A 191 -7.17 3.95 -11.82
N LEU A 192 -6.83 2.67 -11.94
CA LEU A 192 -5.66 2.06 -11.33
C LEU A 192 -4.76 1.57 -12.46
N ALA A 193 -3.51 1.99 -12.47
CA ALA A 193 -2.47 1.46 -13.33
C ALA A 193 -1.31 0.97 -12.47
N LEU A 194 -0.80 -0.21 -12.78
CA LEU A 194 0.33 -0.84 -12.12
C LEU A 194 1.26 -1.38 -13.20
N ASP A 195 2.53 -1.04 -13.10
CA ASP A 195 3.61 -1.50 -13.97
C ASP A 195 4.72 -2.07 -13.09
N THR A 196 5.10 -3.32 -13.35
CA THR A 196 6.24 -3.94 -12.66
C THR A 196 7.29 -4.36 -13.67
N LYS A 197 8.55 -4.27 -13.27
CA LYS A 197 9.69 -4.72 -14.08
C LYS A 197 10.48 -5.80 -13.38
N GLY A 198 10.60 -6.95 -14.03
CA GLY A 198 11.42 -8.08 -13.58
C GLY A 198 11.04 -8.61 -12.20
N LEU A 199 9.74 -8.74 -11.91
CA LEU A 199 9.27 -9.21 -10.62
C LEU A 199 9.59 -10.71 -10.44
N LEU A 200 10.30 -11.01 -9.36
CA LEU A 200 10.78 -12.35 -9.03
C LEU A 200 10.44 -12.64 -7.57
N ILE A 201 9.72 -13.73 -7.35
CA ILE A 201 9.52 -14.29 -6.03
C ILE A 201 10.70 -15.24 -5.79
N GLN A 202 11.59 -14.93 -4.85
CA GLN A 202 12.74 -15.80 -4.54
C GLN A 202 12.34 -16.96 -3.61
N GLY A 203 11.30 -16.74 -2.80
CA GLY A 203 10.66 -17.73 -1.95
C GLY A 203 9.86 -17.06 -0.84
N GLY A 204 9.35 -17.83 0.12
CA GLY A 204 8.60 -17.26 1.24
C GLY A 204 7.83 -18.30 2.02
N ASN A 205 7.54 -18.04 3.30
CA ASN A 205 6.69 -18.92 4.08
C ASN A 205 5.26 -18.39 4.05
N ILE A 206 4.41 -19.04 3.27
CA ILE A 206 2.98 -18.70 3.22
C ILE A 206 2.19 -19.74 4.00
N MET A 207 1.28 -19.27 4.86
CA MET A 207 0.34 -20.15 5.54
C MET A 207 -0.80 -20.47 4.59
N VAL A 208 -0.79 -21.68 4.03
CA VAL A 208 -1.88 -22.16 3.16
C VAL A 208 -2.84 -22.98 4.02
N PRO A 209 -4.14 -22.67 4.04
CA PRO A 209 -5.12 -23.51 4.72
C PRO A 209 -5.30 -24.82 3.94
N MET A 210 -4.56 -25.86 4.32
CA MET A 210 -4.78 -27.22 3.84
C MET A 210 -5.72 -27.92 4.81
N TYR A 211 -6.87 -28.42 4.32
CA TYR A 211 -7.85 -29.14 5.14
C TYR A 211 -8.36 -28.38 6.39
N GLY A 212 -8.40 -27.05 6.32
CA GLY A 212 -8.86 -26.21 7.43
C GLY A 212 -7.81 -25.90 8.50
N THR A 213 -6.58 -26.41 8.36
CA THR A 213 -5.44 -26.03 9.21
C THR A 213 -4.44 -25.17 8.42
N PRO A 214 -4.01 -24.00 8.94
CA PRO A 214 -2.95 -23.22 8.35
C PRO A 214 -1.65 -24.03 8.39
N THR A 215 -1.22 -24.54 7.23
CA THR A 215 0.03 -25.30 7.11
C THR A 215 1.06 -24.37 6.46
N PRO A 216 2.24 -24.17 7.07
CA PRO A 216 3.30 -23.38 6.45
C PRO A 216 3.80 -24.12 5.21
N MET A 217 3.78 -23.44 4.07
CA MET A 217 4.31 -23.93 2.80
C MET A 217 5.38 -22.97 2.31
N ASP A 218 6.56 -23.52 2.02
CA ASP A 218 7.63 -22.76 1.40
C ASP A 218 7.31 -22.55 -0.08
N LEU A 219 7.22 -21.28 -0.46
CA LEU A 219 7.00 -20.85 -1.81
C LEU A 219 8.31 -21.03 -2.59
N PRO A 220 8.31 -21.76 -3.71
CA PRO A 220 9.45 -21.89 -4.59
C PRO A 220 9.70 -20.59 -5.35
N LYS A 221 10.88 -20.50 -5.98
CA LYS A 221 11.24 -19.38 -6.83
C LYS A 221 10.32 -19.30 -8.05
N ILE A 222 9.64 -18.17 -8.23
CA ILE A 222 8.70 -17.91 -9.33
C ILE A 222 9.05 -16.60 -10.01
N ALA A 223 9.38 -16.66 -11.31
CA ALA A 223 9.55 -15.46 -12.13
C ALA A 223 8.18 -15.00 -12.65
N LEU A 224 7.67 -13.90 -12.11
CA LEU A 224 6.44 -13.24 -12.59
C LEU A 224 6.72 -12.30 -13.76
N GLY A 225 7.96 -11.80 -13.85
CA GLY A 225 8.41 -10.95 -14.95
C GLY A 225 7.76 -9.57 -14.93
N ASP A 226 7.36 -9.09 -16.10
CA ASP A 226 6.77 -7.77 -16.27
C ASP A 226 5.25 -7.85 -16.19
N ILE A 227 4.65 -7.07 -15.29
CA ILE A 227 3.20 -7.02 -15.08
C ILE A 227 2.69 -5.64 -15.50
N ASP A 228 1.73 -5.61 -16.43
CA ASP A 228 0.95 -4.40 -16.76
C ASP A 228 -0.51 -4.67 -16.37
N ALA A 229 -0.99 -3.92 -15.38
CA ALA A 229 -2.37 -3.97 -14.93
C ALA A 229 -3.02 -2.59 -15.01
N ARG A 230 -4.15 -2.50 -15.72
CA ARG A 230 -4.96 -1.30 -15.89
C ARG A 230 -6.42 -1.62 -15.64
N ILE A 231 -7.01 -0.94 -14.68
CA ILE A 231 -8.39 -1.10 -14.28
C ILE A 231 -9.06 0.27 -14.30
N LYS A 232 -10.10 0.39 -15.10
CA LYS A 232 -10.94 1.59 -15.17
C LYS A 232 -12.17 1.41 -14.30
N ILE A 233 -12.41 2.33 -13.38
CA ILE A 233 -13.51 2.25 -12.42
C ILE A 233 -14.57 3.28 -12.79
N GLU A 234 -15.78 2.83 -13.05
CA GLU A 234 -16.93 3.69 -13.37
C GLU A 234 -18.12 3.28 -12.51
N LYS A 235 -18.62 4.21 -11.67
CA LYS A 235 -19.76 4.02 -10.77
C LYS A 235 -19.65 2.74 -9.93
N GLY A 236 -18.46 2.51 -9.37
CA GLY A 236 -18.14 1.32 -8.58
C GLY A 236 -18.05 0.03 -9.38
N LEU A 237 -18.00 0.07 -10.72
CA LEU A 237 -17.67 -1.09 -11.54
C LEU A 237 -16.27 -0.90 -12.15
N GLY A 238 -15.32 -1.70 -11.69
CA GLY A 238 -13.98 -1.80 -12.25
C GLY A 238 -13.97 -2.71 -13.47
N THR A 239 -13.62 -2.18 -14.63
CA THR A 239 -13.37 -2.97 -15.85
C THR A 239 -11.86 -3.14 -15.99
N VAL A 240 -11.41 -4.39 -16.09
CA VAL A 240 -9.99 -4.69 -16.33
C VAL A 240 -9.72 -4.48 -17.82
N GLU A 241 -8.98 -3.43 -18.18
CA GLU A 241 -8.63 -3.12 -19.56
C GLU A 241 -7.40 -3.89 -20.02
N ALA A 242 -6.41 -4.01 -19.14
CA ALA A 242 -5.21 -4.81 -19.35
C ALA A 242 -4.84 -5.47 -18.03
N LEU A 243 -4.63 -6.78 -18.03
CA LEU A 243 -3.97 -7.47 -16.94
C LEU A 243 -3.13 -8.56 -17.57
N GLN A 244 -1.84 -8.29 -17.68
CA GLN A 244 -0.90 -9.21 -18.31
C GLN A 244 0.34 -9.33 -17.43
N ALA A 245 0.79 -10.55 -17.21
CA ALA A 245 2.10 -10.85 -16.63
C ALA A 245 2.87 -11.69 -17.64
N ARG A 246 4.08 -11.25 -18.00
CA ARG A 246 4.94 -11.95 -18.96
C ARG A 246 6.29 -12.23 -18.33
N SER A 247 6.64 -13.51 -18.23
CA SER A 247 7.98 -13.97 -17.90
C SER A 247 8.46 -15.01 -18.91
N GLU A 248 9.72 -15.44 -18.76
CA GLU A 248 10.30 -16.49 -19.61
C GLU A 248 9.59 -17.85 -19.42
N ASP A 249 9.04 -18.09 -18.22
CA ASP A 249 8.48 -19.37 -17.80
C ASP A 249 6.94 -19.37 -17.65
N LEU A 250 6.33 -18.18 -17.55
CA LEU A 250 4.92 -18.00 -17.20
C LEU A 250 4.30 -16.78 -17.92
N GLU A 251 3.20 -17.01 -18.61
CA GLU A 251 2.38 -15.97 -19.22
C GLU A 251 0.97 -16.01 -18.62
N ILE A 252 0.52 -14.89 -18.05
CA ILE A 252 -0.81 -14.73 -17.45
C ILE A 252 -1.52 -13.60 -18.17
N LEU A 253 -2.74 -13.86 -18.64
CA LEU A 253 -3.65 -12.85 -19.16
C LEU A 253 -4.92 -12.89 -18.34
N GLY A 254 -5.29 -11.77 -17.74
CA GLY A 254 -6.51 -11.61 -16.96
C GLY A 254 -7.49 -10.68 -17.67
N SER A 255 -8.77 -11.02 -17.61
CA SER A 255 -9.86 -10.18 -18.08
C SER A 255 -11.05 -10.33 -17.16
N GLY A 256 -11.79 -9.26 -16.92
CA GLY A 256 -12.97 -9.34 -16.08
C GLY A 256 -13.47 -8.00 -15.58
N THR A 257 -14.36 -8.08 -14.60
CA THR A 257 -14.93 -6.91 -13.92
C THR A 257 -14.86 -7.09 -12.42
N VAL A 258 -14.79 -5.99 -11.68
CA VAL A 258 -14.78 -5.97 -10.23
C VAL A 258 -15.89 -5.04 -9.80
N LYS A 259 -16.92 -5.60 -9.15
CA LYS A 259 -18.00 -4.80 -8.59
C LYS A 259 -17.59 -4.34 -7.20
N PHE A 260 -17.29 -3.06 -7.06
CA PHE A 260 -16.98 -2.44 -5.79
C PHE A 260 -18.26 -2.29 -4.95
N GLY A 261 -18.21 -2.76 -3.71
CA GLY A 261 -19.24 -2.49 -2.71
C GLY A 261 -18.95 -1.19 -1.96
N GLN A 262 -19.70 -0.91 -0.89
CA GLN A 262 -19.45 0.28 -0.05
C GLN A 262 -18.05 0.29 0.56
N ARG A 263 -17.48 -0.90 0.74
CA ARG A 263 -16.14 -1.14 1.26
C ARG A 263 -15.43 -2.19 0.40
N LEU A 264 -14.11 -2.24 0.48
CA LEU A 264 -13.30 -3.17 -0.31
C LEU A 264 -13.56 -4.64 0.07
N ASP A 265 -13.85 -4.93 1.35
CA ASP A 265 -14.14 -6.26 1.88
C ASP A 265 -15.38 -6.93 1.26
N VAL A 266 -16.39 -6.14 0.92
CA VAL A 266 -17.64 -6.58 0.27
C VAL A 266 -17.62 -6.38 -1.26
N SER A 267 -16.47 -6.03 -1.83
CA SER A 267 -16.32 -5.92 -3.28
C SER A 267 -16.17 -7.32 -3.89
N GLN A 268 -16.82 -7.52 -5.04
CA GLN A 268 -16.93 -8.80 -5.72
C GLN A 268 -16.07 -8.78 -6.99
N PRO A 269 -14.89 -9.41 -6.99
CA PRO A 269 -14.17 -9.65 -8.23
C PRO A 269 -14.89 -10.74 -9.04
N ASP A 270 -14.96 -10.54 -10.34
CA ASP A 270 -15.40 -11.51 -11.34
C ASP A 270 -14.37 -11.48 -12.47
N MET A 271 -13.31 -12.28 -12.33
CA MET A 271 -12.15 -12.26 -13.21
C MET A 271 -11.83 -13.64 -13.76
N ASP A 272 -11.59 -13.71 -15.05
CA ASP A 272 -11.07 -14.88 -15.74
C ASP A 272 -9.58 -14.69 -16.02
N PHE A 273 -8.80 -15.73 -15.73
CA PHE A 273 -7.37 -15.78 -15.94
C PHE A 273 -7.03 -16.89 -16.92
N LYS A 274 -6.27 -16.55 -17.96
CA LYS A 274 -5.63 -17.48 -18.88
C LYS A 274 -4.18 -17.59 -18.48
N LEU A 275 -3.75 -18.79 -18.08
CA LEU A 275 -2.41 -19.07 -17.64
C LEU A 275 -1.74 -20.02 -18.64
N LYS A 276 -0.55 -19.67 -19.09
CA LYS A 276 0.32 -20.55 -19.87
C LYS A 276 1.63 -20.67 -19.13
N ALA A 277 1.91 -21.88 -18.67
CA ALA A 277 3.11 -22.21 -17.92
C ALA A 277 3.94 -23.19 -18.75
N GLU A 278 5.25 -22.97 -18.83
CA GLU A 278 6.13 -23.91 -19.51
C GLU A 278 6.21 -25.26 -18.74
N PRO A 279 6.31 -26.42 -19.42
CA PRO A 279 6.30 -27.73 -18.76
C PRO A 279 7.43 -27.90 -17.73
N GLU A 280 8.58 -27.26 -17.93
CA GLU A 280 9.67 -27.26 -16.95
C GLU A 280 9.30 -26.49 -15.68
N PHE A 281 8.59 -25.38 -15.82
CA PHE A 281 8.11 -24.57 -14.70
C PHE A 281 7.03 -25.32 -13.89
N VAL A 282 6.09 -25.99 -14.56
CA VAL A 282 5.07 -26.83 -13.89
C VAL A 282 5.72 -27.95 -13.07
N LYS A 283 6.80 -28.56 -13.57
CA LYS A 283 7.57 -29.57 -12.81
C LYS A 283 8.27 -28.99 -11.59
N ARG A 284 8.85 -27.78 -11.71
CA ARG A 284 9.50 -27.06 -10.59
C ARG A 284 8.51 -26.64 -9.50
N LEU A 285 7.27 -26.32 -9.88
CA LEU A 285 6.21 -25.93 -8.95
C LEU A 285 5.62 -27.11 -8.13
N GLY A 286 5.94 -28.36 -8.47
CA GLY A 286 5.50 -29.55 -7.73
C GLY A 286 3.97 -29.60 -7.54
N ILE A 287 3.52 -29.59 -6.28
CA ILE A 287 2.09 -29.64 -5.91
C ILE A 287 1.31 -28.45 -6.48
N MET A 288 1.91 -27.26 -6.57
CA MET A 288 1.24 -26.10 -7.18
C MET A 288 1.11 -26.26 -8.70
N GLY A 289 2.08 -26.92 -9.35
CA GLY A 289 2.00 -27.28 -10.77
C GLY A 289 0.92 -28.32 -11.07
N ALA A 290 0.65 -29.22 -10.13
CA ALA A 290 -0.47 -30.15 -10.22
C ALA A 290 -1.83 -29.40 -10.21
N GLY A 291 -1.95 -28.33 -9.41
CA GLY A 291 -3.13 -27.45 -9.41
C GLY A 291 -3.37 -26.76 -10.75
N LEU A 292 -2.31 -26.30 -11.43
CA LEU A 292 -2.41 -25.72 -12.77
C LEU A 292 -2.85 -26.74 -13.83
N SER A 293 -2.53 -28.02 -13.63
CA SER A 293 -2.88 -29.10 -14.56
C SER A 293 -4.36 -29.52 -14.47
N ILE A 294 -5.02 -29.24 -13.33
CA ILE A 294 -6.45 -29.50 -13.09
C ILE A 294 -7.34 -28.47 -13.81
N LEU A 295 -6.80 -27.30 -14.16
CA LEU A 295 -7.54 -26.25 -14.85
C LEU A 295 -7.92 -26.69 -16.27
N PRO A 296 -9.16 -26.40 -16.72
CA PRO A 296 -9.58 -26.72 -18.07
C PRO A 296 -8.73 -25.95 -19.10
N PRO A 297 -8.37 -26.58 -20.23
CA PRO A 297 -7.77 -25.85 -21.35
C PRO A 297 -8.76 -24.83 -21.92
N ASP A 298 -8.26 -23.69 -22.39
CA ASP A 298 -9.06 -22.70 -23.09
C ASP A 298 -9.61 -23.30 -24.39
N LYS A 299 -10.87 -22.98 -24.70
CA LYS A 299 -11.53 -23.40 -25.96
C LYS A 299 -10.90 -22.75 -27.19
N SER A 300 -10.24 -21.59 -27.03
CA SER A 300 -9.66 -20.81 -28.13
C SER A 300 -8.18 -21.13 -28.40
N ASP A 301 -7.40 -21.44 -27.36
CA ASP A 301 -6.03 -21.94 -27.51
C ASP A 301 -5.71 -22.96 -26.39
N PRO A 302 -5.59 -24.26 -26.72
CA PRO A 302 -5.40 -25.32 -25.73
C PRO A 302 -4.07 -25.23 -24.95
N LYS A 303 -3.17 -24.30 -25.32
CA LYS A 303 -1.95 -23.99 -24.56
C LYS A 303 -2.23 -23.17 -23.30
N TYR A 304 -3.36 -22.46 -23.24
CA TYR A 304 -3.76 -21.69 -22.07
C TYR A 304 -4.71 -22.50 -21.20
N ARG A 305 -4.56 -22.35 -19.88
CA ARG A 305 -5.41 -22.92 -18.84
C ARG A 305 -6.28 -21.82 -18.26
N VAL A 306 -7.58 -22.06 -18.12
CA VAL A 306 -8.52 -21.02 -17.66
C VAL A 306 -8.89 -21.23 -16.20
N ALA A 307 -8.67 -20.20 -15.40
CA ALA A 307 -9.13 -20.11 -14.02
C ALA A 307 -10.09 -18.94 -13.84
N HIS A 308 -10.95 -19.03 -12.85
CA HIS A 308 -11.93 -18.00 -12.51
C HIS A 308 -11.79 -17.63 -11.05
N LEU A 309 -11.73 -16.32 -10.80
CA LEU A 309 -11.74 -15.72 -9.47
C LEU A 309 -13.08 -15.03 -9.27
N GLY A 310 -13.84 -15.54 -8.30
CA GLY A 310 -15.12 -15.00 -7.89
C GLY A 310 -15.21 -14.78 -6.38
N GLY A 311 -16.40 -14.43 -5.91
CA GLY A 311 -16.71 -14.29 -4.49
C GLY A 311 -16.54 -12.86 -4.01
N PHE A 312 -16.05 -12.68 -2.78
CA PHE A 312 -15.80 -11.39 -2.16
C PHE A 312 -14.31 -11.27 -1.83
N PHE A 313 -13.72 -10.08 -1.79
CA PHE A 313 -12.30 -9.95 -1.41
C PHE A 313 -11.96 -10.51 -0.02
N ASN A 314 -12.92 -10.53 0.92
CA ASN A 314 -12.69 -11.12 2.24
C ASN A 314 -12.69 -12.67 2.23
N ARG A 315 -13.24 -13.29 1.17
CA ARG A 315 -13.36 -14.74 0.95
C ARG A 315 -13.29 -15.02 -0.55
N PRO A 316 -12.10 -14.85 -1.16
CA PRO A 316 -11.95 -15.08 -2.58
C PRO A 316 -12.16 -16.57 -2.86
N ASN A 317 -12.91 -16.87 -3.91
CA ASN A 317 -13.06 -18.23 -4.41
C ASN A 317 -12.31 -18.33 -5.73
N PHE A 318 -11.26 -19.14 -5.75
CA PHE A 318 -10.50 -19.44 -6.96
C PHE A 318 -10.82 -20.86 -7.39
N GLY A 319 -11.25 -21.02 -8.63
CA GLY A 319 -11.64 -22.32 -9.15
C GLY A 319 -11.45 -22.41 -10.66
N PRO A 320 -11.69 -23.59 -11.24
CA PRO A 320 -11.77 -23.73 -12.69
C PRO A 320 -12.87 -22.82 -13.21
N ALA A 321 -12.63 -22.15 -14.35
CA ALA A 321 -13.68 -21.38 -15.00
C ALA A 321 -14.86 -22.29 -15.29
N ARG A 322 -16.06 -21.91 -14.82
CA ARG A 322 -17.27 -22.68 -15.10
C ARG A 322 -17.35 -22.76 -16.62
N GLN A 323 -17.34 -23.98 -17.16
CA GLN A 323 -17.77 -24.20 -18.53
C GLN A 323 -19.19 -23.63 -18.61
N GLN A 324 -19.36 -22.45 -19.18
CA GLN A 324 -20.68 -21.96 -19.55
C GLN A 324 -21.21 -22.95 -20.57
N SER A 325 -22.00 -23.89 -20.07
CA SER A 325 -23.00 -24.61 -20.85
C SER A 325 -23.94 -23.54 -21.39
N GLN A 326 -23.78 -23.21 -22.67
CA GLN A 326 -24.83 -22.53 -23.42
C GLN A 326 -26.06 -23.44 -23.36
N MET A 327 -27.03 -23.11 -22.51
CA MET A 327 -28.40 -23.57 -22.70
C MET A 327 -28.92 -22.79 -23.91
N ARG A 328 -28.97 -23.49 -25.05
CA ARG A 328 -29.93 -23.20 -26.12
C ARG A 328 -31.33 -23.55 -25.66
#